data_AF-A0AAE7EIV5-F1
#
_entry.id   AF-A0AAE7EIV5-F1
#
_cell.length_a   1.000
_cell.length_b   1.000
_cell.length_c   1.000
_cell.angle_alpha   90.00
_cell.angle_beta   90.00
_cell.angle_gamma   90.00
#
_symmetry.space_group_name_H-M   'P 1'
#
loop_
_entity.id
_entity.type
_entity.pdbx_description
1 polymer ?
#
loop_
_entity_poly.entity_id
_entity_poly.type
_entity_poly.pdbx_seq_one_letter_code
_entity_poly.pdbx_strand_id
1 'polypeptide(L)' 'MNNPEINTELVQMLTDARLSARLQLLEMLEGKLDRLKANNADADQIITTLKSWATTRQSTVIKGQKI' A
#
# COMPACT_ATOMS: atom_id res chain seq x y z
N MET A 1 -26.55 13.49 19.40
CA MET A 1 -26.27 14.41 18.28
C MET A 1 -25.64 13.60 17.15
N ASN A 2 -26.41 13.25 16.11
CA ASN A 2 -25.85 12.77 14.84
C ASN A 2 -25.78 14.01 13.94
N ASN A 3 -24.59 14.61 13.83
CA ASN A 3 -24.40 15.69 12.86
C ASN A 3 -23.94 15.04 11.53
N PRO A 4 -24.81 14.98 10.51
CA PRO A 4 -24.47 14.35 9.23
C PRO A 4 -23.26 15.00 8.56
N GLU A 5 -23.02 16.30 8.79
CA GLU A 5 -21.87 17.02 8.22
C GLU A 5 -20.54 16.51 8.78
N ILE A 6 -20.47 16.28 10.09
CA ILE A 6 -19.29 15.70 10.75
C ILE A 6 -19.03 14.28 10.24
N ASN A 7 -20.08 13.49 10.03
CA ASN A 7 -19.95 12.15 9.50
C ASN A 7 -19.41 12.16 8.06
N THR A 8 -19.86 13.10 7.22
CA THR A 8 -19.34 13.27 5.86
C THR A 8 -17.88 13.71 5.85
N GLU A 9 -17.50 14.66 6.70
CA GLU A 9 -16.12 15.12 6.81
C GLU A 9 -15.18 14.00 7.27
N LEU A 10 -15.57 13.21 8.28
CA LEU A 10 -14.79 12.06 8.74
C LEU A 10 -14.62 10.98 7.65
N VAL A 11 -15.67 10.72 6.87
CA VAL A 11 -15.59 9.79 5.73
C VAL A 11 -14.64 10.31 4.65
N GLN A 12 -14.65 11.62 4.38
CA GLN A 12 -13.75 12.24 3.43
C GLN A 12 -12.30 12.14 3.90
N MET A 13 -12.02 12.51 5.15
CA MET A 13 -10.68 12.38 5.76
C MET A 13 -10.16 10.95 5.72
N LEU A 14 -11.02 9.96 6.02
CA LEU A 14 -10.66 8.55 5.93
C LEU A 14 -10.35 8.12 4.49
N THR A 15 -11.12 8.60 3.53
CA THR A 15 -10.92 8.32 2.09
C THR A 15 -9.59 8.90 1.62
N ASP A 16 -9.29 10.14 1.97
CA ASP A 16 -8.04 10.82 1.62
C ASP A 16 -6.84 10.15 2.28
N ALA A 17 -6.95 9.77 3.55
CA ALA A 17 -5.91 9.02 4.26
C ALA A 17 -5.63 7.66 3.58
N ARG A 18 -6.67 6.93 3.17
CA ARG A 18 -6.52 5.65 2.45
C ARG A 18 -5.88 5.85 1.07
N LEU A 19 -6.25 6.91 0.36
CA LEU A 19 -5.66 7.23 -0.93
C LEU A 19 -4.17 7.61 -0.78
N SER A 20 -3.85 8.51 0.16
CA SER A 20 -2.48 8.91 0.45
C SER A 20 -1.60 7.72 0.82
N ALA A 21 -2.09 6.86 1.73
CA ALA A 21 -1.38 5.63 2.08
C ALA A 21 -1.09 4.79 0.83
N ARG A 22 -2.09 4.56 -0.04
CA ARG A 22 -1.91 3.80 -1.28
C ARG A 22 -0.86 4.40 -2.21
N LEU A 23 -0.84 5.72 -2.38
CA LEU A 23 0.15 6.42 -3.19
C LEU A 23 1.57 6.23 -2.66
N GLN A 24 1.77 6.40 -1.35
CA GLN A 24 3.07 6.15 -0.70
C GLN A 24 3.56 4.70 -0.91
N LEU A 25 2.63 3.73 -0.96
CA LEU A 25 3.00 2.34 -1.24
C LEU A 25 3.50 2.17 -2.67
N LEU A 26 2.86 2.84 -3.63
CA LEU A 26 3.24 2.79 -5.04
C LEU A 26 4.61 3.44 -5.26
N GLU A 27 4.86 4.60 -4.66
CA GLU A 27 6.17 5.28 -4.70
C GLU A 27 7.28 4.39 -4.14
N MET A 28 7.03 3.70 -3.02
CA MET A 28 8.01 2.77 -2.45
C MET A 28 8.26 1.56 -3.37
N LEU A 29 7.23 1.07 -4.06
CA LEU A 29 7.38 -0.03 -5.02
C LEU A 29 8.20 0.41 -6.23
N GLU A 30 7.90 1.59 -6.77
CA GLU A 30 8.63 2.20 -7.88
C GLU A 30 10.12 2.35 -7.53
N GLY A 31 10.45 2.92 -6.37
CA GLY A 31 11.83 3.04 -5.92
C GLY A 31 12.55 1.69 -5.72
N LYS A 32 11.84 0.62 -5.37
CA LYS A 32 12.42 -0.73 -5.33
C LYS A 32 12.71 -1.27 -6.72
N LEU A 33 11.80 -1.06 -7.67
CA LEU A 33 11.98 -1.48 -9.06
C LEU A 33 13.13 -0.71 -9.73
N ASP A 34 13.28 0.59 -9.44
CA ASP A 34 14.37 1.39 -9.98
C ASP A 34 15.73 0.91 -9.47
N ARG A 35 15.82 0.52 -8.20
CA ARG A 35 17.04 -0.11 -7.65
C ARG A 35 17.35 -1.45 -8.33
N LEU A 36 16.34 -2.26 -8.60
CA LEU A 36 16.52 -3.53 -9.31
C LEU A 36 17.00 -3.30 -10.75
N LYS A 37 16.40 -2.33 -11.46
CA LYS A 37 16.87 -1.93 -12.79
C LYS A 37 18.31 -1.43 -12.77
N ALA A 38 18.66 -0.57 -11.81
CA ALA A 38 20.02 -0.06 -11.64
C ALA A 38 21.05 -1.18 -11.37
N ASN A 39 20.61 -2.25 -10.71
CA ASN A 39 21.43 -3.42 -10.42
C ASN A 39 21.42 -4.49 -11.53
N ASN A 40 20.85 -4.19 -12.71
CA ASN A 40 20.66 -5.14 -13.81
C ASN A 40 19.95 -6.44 -13.38
N ALA A 41 18.95 -6.32 -12.51
CA ALA A 41 18.19 -7.46 -12.07
C ALA A 41 17.51 -8.17 -13.23
N ASP A 42 17.54 -9.51 -13.21
CA ASP A 42 16.81 -10.31 -14.18
C ASP A 42 15.29 -10.31 -13.91
N ALA A 43 14.52 -10.88 -14.85
CA ALA A 43 13.08 -10.95 -14.74
C ALA A 43 12.61 -11.75 -13.50
N ASP A 44 13.34 -12.79 -13.11
CA ASP A 44 12.98 -13.64 -11.98
C ASP A 44 13.16 -12.92 -10.64
N GLN A 45 14.22 -12.11 -10.52
CA GLN A 45 14.49 -11.26 -9.36
C GLN A 45 13.42 -10.16 -9.22
N ILE A 46 13.01 -9.56 -10.33
CA ILE A 46 11.91 -8.58 -10.36
C ILE A 46 10.60 -9.24 -9.92
N ILE A 47 10.24 -10.39 -10.52
CA ILE A 47 9.01 -11.12 -10.18
C ILE A 47 9.01 -11.56 -8.71
N THR A 48 10.14 -12.07 -8.21
CA THR A 48 10.28 -12.49 -6.81
C THR A 48 10.10 -11.31 -5.86
N THR A 49 10.68 -10.15 -6.19
CA THR A 49 10.52 -8.94 -5.38
C THR A 49 9.06 -8.47 -5.36
N LEU A 50 8.38 -8.48 -6.50
CA LEU A 50 6.96 -8.13 -6.60
C LEU A 50 6.08 -9.09 -5.78
N LYS A 51 6.31 -10.41 -5.88
CA LYS A 51 5.61 -11.42 -5.08
C LYS A 51 5.82 -11.21 -3.60
N SER A 52 7.08 -11.04 -3.16
CA SER A 52 7.41 -10.77 -1.75
C SER A 52 6.70 -9.51 -1.24
N TRP A 53 6.73 -8.43 -2.01
CA TRP A 53 6.06 -7.18 -1.67
C TRP A 53 4.54 -7.34 -1.52
N ALA A 54 3.91 -8.14 -2.38
CA ALA A 54 2.48 -8.46 -2.29
C ALA A 54 2.17 -9.34 -1.05
N THR A 55 2.96 -10.39 -0.80
CA THR A 55 2.75 -11.32 0.32
C THR A 55 2.89 -10.64 1.68
N THR A 56 3.94 -9.83 1.90
CA THR A 56 4.12 -9.09 3.16
C THR A 56 2.91 -8.22 3.49
N ARG A 57 2.26 -7.66 2.46
CA ARG A 57 1.08 -6.80 2.65
C ARG A 57 -0.23 -7.58 2.81
N GLN A 58 -0.36 -8.76 2.21
CA GLN A 58 -1.49 -9.65 2.49
C GLN A 58 -1.47 -10.12 3.96
N SER A 59 -0.30 -10.43 4.51
CA SER A 59 -0.18 -10.83 5.92
C SER A 59 -0.54 -9.72 6.91
N THR A 60 -0.34 -8.44 6.55
CA THR A 60 -0.77 -7.31 7.39
C THR A 60 -2.30 -7.11 7.40
N VAL A 61 -2.99 -7.47 6.32
CA VAL A 61 -4.47 -7.44 6.28
C VAL A 61 -5.05 -8.54 7.17
N ILE A 62 -4.47 -9.75 7.15
CA ILE A 62 -4.95 -10.90 7.92
C ILE A 62 -4.69 -10.73 9.43
N LYS A 63 -3.58 -10.10 9.84
CA LYS A 63 -3.31 -9.83 11.27
C LYS A 63 -4.20 -8.74 11.88
N GLY A 64 -4.85 -7.91 11.07
CA GLY A 64 -5.88 -6.96 11.53
C GLY A 64 -7.26 -7.61 11.74
N GLN A 65 -7.41 -8.88 11.40
CA GLN A 65 -8.66 -9.64 11.48
C GLN A 65 -8.63 -10.62 12.66
N LYS A 66 -8.46 -10.08 13.87
CA LYS A 66 -8.84 -10.75 15.11
C LYS A 66 -9.73 -9.81 15.92
N ILE A 67 -11.01 -9.77 15.54
CA ILE A 67 -12.16 -9.59 16.42
C ILE A 67 -13.31 -10.39 15.81
#